data_AF-A0A2P4YPL4-F1
#
_entry.id   AF-A0A2P4YPL4-F1
#
_cell.length_a   1.000
_cell.length_b   1.000
_cell.length_c   1.000
_cell.angle_alpha   90.00
_cell.angle_beta   90.00
_cell.angle_gamma   90.00
#
_symmetry.space_group_name_H-M   'P 1'
#
loop_
_entity.id
_entity.type
_entity.pdbx_description
1 polymer ?
#
loop_
_entity_poly.entity_id
_entity_poly.type
_entity_poly.pdbx_seq_one_letter_code
_entity_poly.pdbx_strand_id
1 'polypeptide(L)'
;MGRARRWPLLIDPQGQANRFIKNLGRDKKLCDNGMDVVKQSDRGFLRALENGLRFGKWVLLENVGEELDAALEPVLLQQKFKQGGQDMIRLGENVIPYNDSFRFFLTTKLANPHYAPEVCVKVSLLNFTITMKGLEEQLLGVVVLKELPELAAKKNELVISNAEGKRQLYEIENQILYLLSHSEGNILDDTNLIETLASAKETSAVVMAKMREAEETEREIDARSDGYRPVAFRAALLFFCIADLALVDPMYQYSLTWFTGLFIRGIQAAKPSAQLETRLTNLNDYFTYSVYKNVCRSLFEKHKLLFSFLLTIKIMQGNNEVDASEWRFLLSGIGSSPPVEAENPAVRWLESHAWQQICALATFPTFKGLEAEFATHVGVFRAIFDSTDPENQSLPGKLLSKLDEFQRLCILRVLRPDKMMPGIQNLVSAKLGKEFIEPPPFDLANTFEDASPTTPLIFVLSQGSDPAKDLHGFAVITGMESKLKSIALGQGQGTLAARLIEGATTRGEWVLLQNCHLALSWMPELERICEELDPTKLHDNFRLWLT
;
A
#
# COMPACT_ATOMS: atom_id res chain seq x y z
N MET A 1 -9.84 -18.98 0.81
CA MET A 1 -10.11 -19.46 -0.57
C MET A 1 -10.63 -20.90 -0.61
N GLY A 2 -10.03 -21.86 0.10
CA GLY A 2 -10.43 -23.29 0.02
C GLY A 2 -11.83 -23.69 0.53
N ARG A 3 -12.69 -22.74 0.91
CA ARG A 3 -14.09 -22.99 1.37
C ARG A 3 -15.13 -22.15 0.60
N ALA A 4 -14.71 -21.37 -0.40
CA ALA A 4 -15.62 -20.51 -1.14
C ALA A 4 -16.49 -21.36 -2.09
N ARG A 5 -17.81 -21.17 -2.05
CA ARG A 5 -18.74 -21.89 -2.96
C ARG A 5 -18.71 -21.32 -4.38
N ARG A 6 -18.55 -20.00 -4.52
CA ARG A 6 -18.37 -19.30 -5.80
C ARG A 6 -16.91 -18.93 -5.96
N TRP A 7 -16.50 -18.68 -7.21
CA TRP A 7 -15.14 -18.26 -7.49
C TRP A 7 -14.84 -16.89 -6.87
N PRO A 8 -13.71 -16.72 -6.17
CA PRO A 8 -13.37 -15.47 -5.52
C PRO A 8 -12.92 -14.42 -6.55
N LEU A 9 -13.49 -13.22 -6.45
CA LEU A 9 -12.98 -12.01 -7.09
C LEU A 9 -12.36 -11.12 -6.01
N LEU A 10 -11.05 -10.91 -6.11
CA LEU A 10 -10.25 -10.19 -5.14
C LEU A 10 -10.03 -8.75 -5.58
N ILE A 11 -10.52 -7.81 -4.77
CA ILE A 11 -10.19 -6.39 -4.89
C ILE A 11 -8.81 -6.19 -4.26
N ASP A 12 -7.77 -6.14 -5.09
CA ASP A 12 -6.36 -6.18 -4.67
C ASP A 12 -5.53 -5.09 -5.39
N PRO A 13 -5.68 -3.81 -5.00
CA PRO A 13 -4.99 -2.70 -5.68
C PRO A 13 -3.46 -2.78 -5.59
N GLN A 14 -2.94 -3.45 -4.57
CA GLN A 14 -1.51 -3.60 -4.30
C GLN A 14 -0.91 -4.90 -4.86
N GLY A 15 -1.74 -5.75 -5.50
CA GLY A 15 -1.31 -7.01 -6.11
C GLY A 15 -0.71 -8.01 -5.10
N GLN A 16 -1.05 -7.92 -3.81
CA GLN A 16 -0.53 -8.84 -2.79
C GLN A 16 -1.20 -10.21 -2.91
N ALA A 17 -2.52 -10.24 -3.03
CA ALA A 17 -3.28 -11.46 -3.18
C ALA A 17 -3.00 -12.14 -4.53
N ASN A 18 -2.83 -11.34 -5.59
CA ASN A 18 -2.40 -11.82 -6.89
C ASN A 18 -1.05 -12.56 -6.81
N ARG A 19 -0.02 -11.94 -6.22
CA ARG A 19 1.30 -12.58 -6.01
C ARG A 19 1.20 -13.82 -5.14
N PHE A 20 0.37 -13.78 -4.10
CA PHE A 20 0.14 -14.92 -3.22
C PHE A 20 -0.45 -16.11 -3.99
N ILE A 21 -1.49 -15.90 -4.81
CA ILE A 21 -2.06 -16.96 -5.66
C ILE A 21 -1.03 -17.48 -6.65
N LYS A 22 -0.24 -16.61 -7.28
CA LYS A 22 0.84 -17.02 -8.19
C LYS A 22 1.87 -17.90 -7.50
N ASN A 23 2.25 -17.56 -6.27
CA ASN A 23 3.20 -18.35 -5.49
C ASN A 23 2.61 -19.70 -5.08
N LEU A 24 1.33 -19.76 -4.70
CA LEU A 24 0.64 -21.03 -4.44
C LEU A 24 0.58 -21.92 -5.70
N GLY A 25 0.30 -21.34 -6.86
CA GLY A 25 0.25 -22.05 -8.14
C GLY A 25 1.60 -22.61 -8.60
N ARG A 26 2.72 -22.17 -8.00
CA ARG A 26 4.06 -22.74 -8.25
C ARG A 26 4.33 -24.01 -7.44
N ASP A 27 3.59 -24.24 -6.35
CA ASP A 27 3.74 -25.44 -5.54
C ASP A 27 3.06 -26.64 -6.23
N LYS A 28 3.88 -27.56 -6.74
CA LYS A 28 3.42 -28.77 -7.43
C LYS A 28 2.63 -29.72 -6.54
N LYS A 29 2.70 -29.61 -5.21
CA LYS A 29 1.88 -30.41 -4.28
C LYS A 29 0.43 -29.92 -4.25
N LEU A 30 0.22 -28.62 -4.47
CA LEU A 30 -1.11 -27.99 -4.44
C LEU A 30 -1.70 -27.84 -5.85
N CYS A 31 -0.84 -27.58 -6.83
CA CYS A 31 -1.18 -27.31 -8.22
C CYS A 31 -0.38 -28.26 -9.13
N ASP A 32 -0.72 -29.53 -9.06
CA ASP A 32 -0.15 -30.65 -9.82
C ASP A 32 -0.24 -30.44 -11.34
N ASN A 33 -1.36 -29.91 -11.83
CA ASN A 33 -1.56 -29.65 -13.26
C ASN A 33 -0.99 -28.29 -13.73
N GLY A 34 -0.47 -27.47 -12.81
CA GLY A 34 0.05 -26.13 -13.08
C GLY A 34 -1.05 -25.06 -13.21
N MET A 35 -0.61 -23.83 -13.44
CA MET A 35 -1.47 -22.63 -13.45
C MET A 35 -1.19 -21.77 -14.68
N ASP A 36 -2.26 -21.29 -15.33
CA ASP A 36 -2.19 -20.31 -16.41
C ASP A 36 -2.67 -18.93 -15.89
N VAL A 37 -1.92 -17.88 -16.20
CA VAL A 37 -2.24 -16.49 -15.82
C VAL A 37 -2.62 -15.74 -17.09
N VAL A 38 -3.79 -15.10 -17.09
CA VAL A 38 -4.35 -14.44 -18.29
C VAL A 38 -5.09 -13.16 -17.92
N LYS A 39 -5.22 -12.25 -18.88
CA LYS A 39 -6.06 -11.05 -18.81
C LYS A 39 -7.24 -11.21 -19.78
N GLN A 40 -8.37 -10.55 -19.50
CA GLN A 40 -9.55 -10.62 -20.38
C GLN A 40 -9.28 -9.98 -21.76
N SER A 41 -8.30 -9.08 -21.85
CA SER A 41 -7.81 -8.49 -23.11
C SER A 41 -6.99 -9.44 -23.97
N ASP A 42 -6.55 -10.58 -23.44
CA ASP A 42 -5.66 -11.50 -24.15
C ASP A 42 -6.44 -12.28 -25.20
N ARG A 43 -5.95 -12.30 -26.45
CA ARG A 43 -6.58 -13.07 -27.54
C ARG A 43 -6.73 -14.57 -27.23
N GLY A 44 -5.87 -15.10 -26.36
CA GLY A 44 -5.84 -16.51 -25.97
C GLY A 44 -6.59 -16.84 -24.68
N PHE A 45 -7.25 -15.88 -24.02
CA PHE A 45 -7.83 -16.07 -22.69
C PHE A 45 -8.86 -17.23 -22.65
N LEU A 46 -9.81 -17.27 -23.59
CA LEU A 46 -10.81 -18.34 -23.63
C LEU A 46 -10.14 -19.70 -23.81
N ARG A 47 -9.14 -19.80 -24.69
CA ARG A 47 -8.40 -21.04 -24.93
C ARG A 47 -7.63 -21.51 -23.69
N ALA A 48 -7.05 -20.59 -22.93
CA ALA A 48 -6.40 -20.93 -21.66
C ALA A 48 -7.42 -21.47 -20.65
N LEU A 49 -8.61 -20.85 -20.57
CA LEU A 49 -9.70 -21.32 -19.72
C LEU A 49 -10.23 -22.70 -20.15
N GLU A 50 -10.38 -22.94 -21.45
CA GLU A 50 -10.76 -24.25 -22.00
C GLU A 50 -9.76 -25.34 -21.59
N ASN A 51 -8.47 -25.05 -21.72
CA ASN A 51 -7.41 -25.96 -21.31
C ASN A 51 -7.42 -26.19 -19.80
N GLY A 52 -7.65 -25.13 -19.01
CA GLY A 52 -7.78 -25.22 -17.56
C GLY A 52 -8.91 -26.15 -17.15
N LEU A 53 -10.09 -25.98 -17.73
CA LEU A 53 -11.26 -26.82 -17.46
C LEU A 53 -11.01 -28.29 -17.83
N ARG A 54 -10.41 -28.55 -19.00
CA ARG A 54 -10.15 -29.89 -19.52
C ARG A 54 -9.08 -30.65 -18.72
N PHE A 55 -7.97 -29.97 -18.42
CA PHE A 55 -6.78 -30.59 -17.82
C PHE A 55 -6.67 -30.35 -16.31
N GLY A 56 -7.62 -29.64 -15.70
CA GLY A 56 -7.61 -29.36 -14.26
C GLY A 56 -6.54 -28.37 -13.84
N LYS A 57 -6.06 -27.51 -14.74
CA LYS A 57 -5.12 -26.44 -14.40
C LYS A 57 -5.82 -25.34 -13.61
N TRP A 58 -5.07 -24.62 -12.79
CA TRP A 58 -5.58 -23.41 -12.18
C TRP A 58 -5.54 -22.26 -13.20
N VAL A 59 -6.50 -21.36 -13.14
CA VAL A 59 -6.53 -20.16 -13.99
C VAL A 59 -6.69 -18.93 -13.11
N LEU A 60 -5.77 -17.97 -13.26
CA LEU A 60 -5.83 -16.66 -12.62
C LEU A 60 -6.14 -15.60 -13.69
N LEU A 61 -7.31 -14.98 -13.58
CA LEU A 61 -7.72 -13.84 -14.40
C LEU A 61 -7.33 -12.53 -13.71
N GLU A 62 -6.45 -11.77 -14.36
CA GLU A 62 -5.90 -10.52 -13.83
C GLU A 62 -6.58 -9.28 -14.40
N ASN A 63 -6.49 -8.18 -13.65
CA ASN A 63 -6.95 -6.86 -14.04
C ASN A 63 -8.42 -6.84 -14.51
N VAL A 64 -9.27 -7.59 -13.80
CA VAL A 64 -10.70 -7.64 -14.09
C VAL A 64 -11.31 -6.26 -13.89
N GLY A 65 -11.99 -5.75 -14.92
CA GLY A 65 -12.74 -4.49 -14.87
C GLY A 65 -14.03 -4.61 -14.08
N GLU A 66 -14.94 -3.65 -14.24
CA GLU A 66 -16.29 -3.71 -13.65
C GLU A 66 -17.23 -4.63 -14.45
N GLU A 67 -16.92 -4.86 -15.74
CA GLU A 67 -17.64 -5.74 -16.64
C GLU A 67 -16.86 -7.05 -16.87
N LEU A 68 -17.57 -8.18 -16.77
CA LEU A 68 -17.05 -9.51 -17.05
C LEU A 68 -17.58 -9.99 -18.40
N ASP A 69 -16.74 -10.68 -19.16
CA ASP A 69 -17.15 -11.31 -20.43
C ASP A 69 -18.28 -12.32 -20.17
N ALA A 70 -19.38 -12.22 -20.92
CA ALA A 70 -20.52 -13.13 -20.82
C ALA A 70 -20.13 -14.59 -21.07
N ALA A 71 -19.06 -14.85 -21.85
CA ALA A 71 -18.53 -16.19 -22.05
C ALA A 71 -18.10 -16.86 -20.73
N LEU A 72 -17.76 -16.10 -19.69
CA LEU A 72 -17.39 -16.65 -18.38
C LEU A 72 -18.58 -17.18 -17.58
N GLU A 73 -19.81 -16.80 -17.92
CA GLU A 73 -20.99 -17.06 -17.11
C GLU A 73 -21.20 -18.55 -16.75
N PRO A 74 -21.08 -19.51 -17.68
CA PRO A 74 -21.23 -20.92 -17.34
C PRO A 74 -20.20 -21.39 -16.31
N VAL A 75 -18.96 -20.88 -16.39
CA VAL A 75 -17.86 -21.22 -15.47
C VAL A 75 -18.09 -20.57 -14.12
N LEU A 76 -18.49 -19.30 -14.10
CA LEU A 76 -18.74 -18.53 -12.87
C LEU A 76 -19.87 -19.13 -12.05
N LEU A 77 -20.96 -19.50 -12.72
CA LEU A 77 -22.13 -20.14 -12.12
C LEU A 77 -21.95 -21.64 -11.91
N GLN A 78 -20.83 -22.23 -12.34
CA GLN A 78 -20.54 -23.66 -12.28
C GLN A 78 -21.66 -24.51 -12.90
N GLN A 79 -22.17 -24.12 -14.08
CA GLN A 79 -23.24 -24.79 -14.82
C GLN A 79 -22.76 -26.10 -15.47
N LYS A 80 -22.43 -27.08 -14.62
CA LYS A 80 -22.02 -28.42 -15.04
C LYS A 80 -23.25 -29.24 -15.46
N PHE A 81 -23.11 -30.06 -16.50
CA PHE A 81 -24.11 -31.04 -16.91
C PHE A 81 -23.46 -32.36 -17.27
N LYS A 82 -24.19 -33.48 -17.10
CA LYS A 82 -23.65 -34.81 -17.42
C LYS A 82 -23.90 -35.15 -18.89
N GLN A 83 -22.85 -35.58 -19.58
CA GLN A 83 -22.92 -36.13 -20.93
C GLN A 83 -21.97 -37.32 -21.03
N GLY A 84 -22.48 -38.49 -21.44
CA GLY A 84 -21.65 -39.70 -21.53
C GLY A 84 -21.06 -40.18 -20.19
N GLY A 85 -21.69 -39.86 -19.07
CA GLY A 85 -21.23 -40.24 -17.72
C GLY A 85 -20.16 -39.32 -17.12
N GLN A 86 -19.67 -38.34 -17.87
CA GLN A 86 -18.71 -37.33 -17.41
C GLN A 86 -19.42 -35.98 -17.19
N ASP A 87 -18.95 -35.21 -16.21
CA ASP A 87 -19.36 -33.82 -16.03
C ASP A 87 -18.73 -32.97 -17.15
N MET A 88 -19.56 -32.19 -17.82
CA MET A 88 -19.18 -31.29 -18.90
C MET A 88 -19.63 -29.86 -18.56
N ILE A 89 -18.99 -28.89 -19.19
CA ILE A 89 -19.35 -27.48 -19.11
C ILE A 89 -19.31 -26.86 -20.51
N ARG A 90 -20.23 -25.93 -20.80
CA ARG A 90 -20.24 -25.21 -22.07
C ARG A 90 -19.51 -23.89 -21.91
N LEU A 91 -18.53 -23.61 -22.76
CA LEU A 91 -17.82 -22.34 -22.81
C LEU A 91 -17.90 -21.79 -24.25
N GLY A 92 -18.70 -20.74 -24.45
CA GLY A 92 -19.09 -20.30 -25.79
C GLY A 92 -19.84 -21.40 -26.54
N GLU A 93 -19.33 -21.79 -27.71
CA GLU A 93 -19.89 -22.88 -28.52
C GLU A 93 -19.31 -24.27 -28.15
N ASN A 94 -18.23 -24.30 -27.37
CA ASN A 94 -17.50 -25.52 -27.07
C ASN A 94 -18.05 -26.23 -25.84
N VAL A 95 -18.19 -27.56 -25.93
CA VAL A 95 -18.54 -28.44 -24.80
C VAL A 95 -17.29 -29.16 -24.32
N ILE A 96 -16.94 -28.95 -23.05
CA ILE A 96 -15.62 -29.28 -22.52
C ILE A 96 -15.79 -30.20 -21.31
N PRO A 97 -15.02 -31.30 -21.22
CA PRO A 97 -14.96 -32.11 -20.01
C PRO A 97 -14.52 -31.28 -18.82
N TYR A 98 -15.28 -31.34 -17.73
CA TYR A 98 -14.95 -30.65 -16.48
C TYR A 98 -14.01 -31.52 -15.63
N ASN A 99 -12.89 -30.96 -15.22
CA ASN A 99 -11.95 -31.60 -14.30
C ASN A 99 -12.09 -31.01 -12.89
N ASP A 100 -12.26 -31.86 -11.88
CA ASP A 100 -12.48 -31.44 -10.48
C ASP A 100 -11.27 -30.78 -9.81
N SER A 101 -10.06 -30.94 -10.35
CA SER A 101 -8.86 -30.23 -9.90
C SER A 101 -8.81 -28.77 -10.36
N PHE A 102 -9.66 -28.37 -11.32
CA PHE A 102 -9.73 -27.01 -11.83
C PHE A 102 -10.04 -25.99 -10.72
N ARG A 103 -9.31 -24.88 -10.70
CA ARG A 103 -9.59 -23.74 -9.81
C ARG A 103 -9.50 -22.44 -10.59
N PHE A 104 -10.42 -21.52 -10.33
CA PHE A 104 -10.48 -20.22 -10.98
C PHE A 104 -10.41 -19.09 -9.96
N PHE A 105 -9.55 -18.11 -10.23
CA PHE A 105 -9.33 -16.95 -9.38
C PHE A 105 -9.43 -15.67 -10.22
N LEU A 106 -10.05 -14.63 -9.68
CA LEU A 106 -10.15 -13.33 -10.34
C LEU A 106 -9.53 -12.26 -9.46
N THR A 107 -8.75 -11.35 -10.03
CA THR A 107 -8.16 -10.22 -9.31
C THR A 107 -8.40 -8.91 -10.06
N THR A 108 -8.63 -7.82 -9.33
CA THR A 108 -8.72 -6.47 -9.88
C THR A 108 -7.78 -5.52 -9.15
N LYS A 109 -7.15 -4.61 -9.90
CA LYS A 109 -6.35 -3.51 -9.36
C LYS A 109 -7.20 -2.28 -8.98
N LEU A 110 -8.50 -2.28 -9.32
CA LEU A 110 -9.40 -1.18 -8.97
C LEU A 110 -9.58 -1.12 -7.45
N ALA A 111 -9.36 0.06 -6.84
CA ALA A 111 -9.46 0.23 -5.39
C ALA A 111 -10.90 0.22 -4.87
N ASN A 112 -11.83 0.77 -5.65
CA ASN A 112 -13.24 0.82 -5.29
C ASN A 112 -14.14 0.58 -6.52
N PRO A 113 -14.11 -0.64 -7.10
CA PRO A 113 -14.90 -0.97 -8.28
C PRO A 113 -16.39 -1.02 -7.95
N HIS A 114 -17.22 -0.53 -8.87
CA HIS A 114 -18.68 -0.57 -8.76
C HIS A 114 -19.26 -1.73 -9.57
N TYR A 115 -19.31 -2.91 -8.95
CA TYR A 115 -19.87 -4.10 -9.61
C TYR A 115 -21.40 -4.07 -9.63
N ALA A 116 -21.98 -4.35 -10.80
CA ALA A 116 -23.42 -4.54 -10.94
C ALA A 116 -23.90 -5.74 -10.08
N PRO A 117 -25.15 -5.73 -9.56
CA PRO A 117 -25.68 -6.83 -8.75
C PRO A 117 -25.54 -8.21 -9.41
N GLU A 118 -25.63 -8.25 -10.73
CA GLU A 118 -25.43 -9.47 -11.52
C GLU A 118 -24.05 -10.10 -11.29
N VAL A 119 -22.98 -9.30 -11.27
CA VAL A 119 -21.61 -9.76 -10.98
C VAL A 119 -21.52 -10.27 -9.53
N CYS A 120 -22.09 -9.53 -8.57
CA CYS A 120 -22.09 -9.88 -7.15
C CYS A 120 -22.80 -11.22 -6.85
N VAL A 121 -23.76 -11.63 -7.69
CA VAL A 121 -24.43 -12.94 -7.58
C VAL A 121 -23.58 -14.06 -8.20
N LYS A 122 -22.73 -13.76 -9.17
CA LYS A 122 -21.90 -14.76 -9.88
C LYS A 122 -20.61 -15.10 -9.13
N VAL A 123 -19.96 -14.12 -8.51
CA VAL A 123 -18.68 -14.29 -7.79
C VAL A 123 -18.80 -14.13 -6.28
N SER A 124 -17.76 -14.54 -5.54
CA SER A 124 -17.57 -14.14 -4.15
C SER A 124 -16.60 -12.96 -4.11
N LEU A 125 -17.11 -11.76 -3.88
CA LEU A 125 -16.30 -10.55 -3.71
C LEU A 125 -15.52 -10.61 -2.39
N LEU A 126 -14.20 -10.44 -2.48
CA LEU A 126 -13.31 -10.37 -1.33
C LEU A 126 -12.50 -9.08 -1.40
N ASN A 127 -12.59 -8.25 -0.37
CA ASN A 127 -11.79 -7.03 -0.28
C ASN A 127 -10.41 -7.34 0.31
N PHE A 128 -9.37 -7.20 -0.51
CA PHE A 128 -7.95 -7.35 -0.14
C PHE A 128 -7.23 -6.00 -0.10
N THR A 129 -7.98 -4.88 -0.11
CA THR A 129 -7.41 -3.56 0.11
C THR A 129 -6.73 -3.51 1.46
N ILE A 130 -5.48 -3.03 1.46
CA ILE A 130 -4.68 -2.96 2.68
C ILE A 130 -5.27 -1.94 3.65
N THR A 131 -5.35 -2.30 4.92
CA THR A 131 -5.83 -1.43 5.99
C THR A 131 -4.65 -0.88 6.79
N MET A 132 -4.85 0.22 7.50
CA MET A 132 -3.83 0.83 8.37
C MET A 132 -3.19 -0.19 9.32
N LYS A 133 -4.03 -0.92 10.08
CA LYS A 133 -3.58 -1.97 11.01
C LYS A 133 -2.91 -3.14 10.28
N GLY A 134 -3.43 -3.53 9.11
CA GLY A 134 -2.84 -4.61 8.33
C GLY A 134 -1.44 -4.28 7.82
N LEU A 135 -1.23 -3.05 7.34
CA LEU A 135 0.09 -2.59 6.90
C LEU A 135 1.06 -2.40 8.08
N GLU A 136 0.58 -1.86 9.20
CA GLU A 136 1.38 -1.74 10.42
C GLU A 136 1.94 -3.10 10.83
N GLU A 137 1.11 -4.14 10.87
CA GLU A 137 1.58 -5.48 11.24
C GLU A 137 2.57 -6.06 10.21
N GLN A 138 2.35 -5.82 8.92
CA GLN A 138 3.29 -6.22 7.88
C GLN A 138 4.65 -5.52 8.03
N LEU A 139 4.66 -4.20 8.26
CA LEU A 139 5.88 -3.41 8.43
C LEU A 139 6.57 -3.72 9.76
N LEU A 140 5.82 -4.08 10.81
CA LEU A 140 6.37 -4.58 12.06
C LEU A 140 7.18 -5.86 11.83
N GLY A 141 6.62 -6.81 11.08
CA GLY A 141 7.34 -8.01 10.66
C GLY A 141 8.63 -7.68 9.90
N VAL A 142 8.60 -6.68 9.01
CA VAL A 142 9.79 -6.25 8.25
C VAL A 142 10.87 -5.64 9.14
N VAL A 143 10.51 -4.74 10.07
CA VAL A 143 11.50 -4.12 10.97
C VAL A 143 12.08 -5.14 11.94
N VAL A 144 11.26 -6.04 12.49
CA VAL A 144 11.74 -7.11 13.38
C VAL A 144 12.67 -8.06 12.65
N LEU A 145 12.37 -8.42 11.40
CA LEU A 145 13.24 -9.26 10.58
C LEU A 145 14.61 -8.61 10.32
N LYS A 146 14.68 -7.27 10.26
CA LYS A 146 15.92 -6.54 9.99
C LYS A 146 16.71 -6.18 11.25
N GLU A 147 16.03 -5.81 12.33
CA GLU A 147 16.66 -5.41 13.60
C GLU A 147 16.96 -6.60 14.52
N LEU A 148 16.11 -7.62 14.50
CA LEU A 148 16.16 -8.77 15.40
C LEU A 148 16.07 -10.10 14.61
N PRO A 149 17.03 -10.37 13.70
CA PRO A 149 16.94 -11.51 12.77
C PRO A 149 16.89 -12.87 13.50
N GLU A 150 17.64 -13.04 14.58
CA GLU A 150 17.63 -14.28 15.38
C GLU A 150 16.27 -14.54 16.03
N LEU A 151 15.63 -13.48 16.54
CA LEU A 151 14.31 -13.55 17.14
C LEU A 151 13.23 -13.86 16.10
N ALA A 152 13.34 -13.28 14.90
CA ALA A 152 12.48 -13.58 13.78
C ALA A 152 12.62 -15.04 13.31
N ALA A 153 13.86 -15.57 13.26
CA ALA A 153 14.10 -16.97 12.93
C ALA A 153 13.48 -17.92 13.97
N LYS A 154 13.70 -17.64 15.26
CA LYS A 154 13.11 -18.41 16.37
C LYS A 154 11.58 -18.36 16.33
N LYS A 155 10.98 -17.21 16.03
CA LYS A 155 9.51 -17.09 15.87
C LYS A 155 9.01 -18.00 14.75
N ASN A 156 9.68 -18.01 13.59
CA ASN A 156 9.30 -18.87 12.47
C ASN A 156 9.39 -20.36 12.83
N GLU A 157 10.45 -20.78 13.53
CA GLU A 157 10.62 -22.15 14.01
C GLU A 157 9.49 -22.54 14.98
N LEU A 158 9.15 -21.67 15.92
CA LEU A 158 8.04 -21.89 16.86
C LEU A 158 6.69 -22.01 16.14
N VAL A 159 6.43 -21.17 15.14
CA VAL A 159 5.19 -21.25 14.34
C VAL A 159 5.07 -22.59 13.63
N ILE A 160 6.16 -23.08 13.02
CA ILE A 160 6.18 -24.38 12.36
C ILE A 160 5.98 -25.51 13.38
N SER A 161 6.71 -25.48 14.49
CA SER A 161 6.61 -26.49 15.55
C SER A 161 5.20 -26.52 16.19
N ASN A 162 4.57 -25.37 16.38
CA ASN A 162 3.22 -25.27 16.95
C ASN A 162 2.17 -25.78 15.96
N ALA A 163 2.33 -25.48 14.65
CA ALA A 163 1.47 -26.04 13.61
C ALA A 163 1.58 -27.58 13.53
N GLU A 164 2.80 -28.12 13.63
CA GLU A 164 3.04 -29.56 13.65
C GLU A 164 2.47 -30.21 14.92
N GLY A 165 2.65 -29.59 16.08
CA GLY A 165 2.04 -30.04 17.35
C GLY A 165 0.51 -30.08 17.28
N LYS A 166 -0.14 -29.04 16.75
CA LYS A 166 -1.60 -29.02 16.53
C LYS A 166 -2.06 -30.12 15.58
N ARG A 167 -1.29 -30.38 14.53
CA ARG A 167 -1.58 -31.46 13.59
C ARG A 167 -1.46 -32.83 14.26
N GLN A 168 -0.41 -33.07 15.04
CA GLN A 168 -0.23 -34.32 15.80
C GLN A 168 -1.38 -34.55 16.78
N LEU A 169 -1.81 -33.51 17.52
CA LEU A 169 -2.97 -33.60 18.40
C LEU A 169 -4.25 -33.98 17.65
N TYR A 170 -4.47 -33.37 16.47
CA TYR A 170 -5.62 -33.69 15.63
C TYR A 170 -5.57 -35.12 15.06
N GLU A 171 -4.39 -35.60 14.66
CA GLU A 171 -4.21 -36.99 14.20
C GLU A 171 -4.44 -38.00 15.34
N ILE A 172 -3.95 -37.71 16.55
CA ILE A 172 -4.22 -38.50 17.75
C ILE A 172 -5.72 -38.54 18.05
N GLU A 173 -6.40 -37.39 18.01
CA GLU A 173 -7.85 -37.31 18.24
C GLU A 173 -8.65 -38.13 17.22
N ASN A 174 -8.31 -38.03 15.93
CA ASN A 174 -8.93 -38.84 14.88
C ASN A 174 -8.65 -40.33 15.06
N GLN A 175 -7.45 -40.71 15.47
CA GLN A 175 -7.10 -42.11 15.73
C GLN A 175 -7.93 -42.67 16.89
N ILE A 176 -8.11 -41.90 17.97
CA ILE A 176 -8.98 -42.27 19.10
C ILE A 176 -10.43 -42.45 18.63
N LEU A 177 -10.97 -41.50 17.87
CA LEU A 177 -12.33 -41.57 17.32
C LEU A 177 -12.52 -42.77 16.40
N TYR A 178 -11.54 -43.03 15.54
CA TYR A 178 -11.55 -44.19 14.64
C TYR A 178 -11.61 -45.49 15.43
N LEU A 179 -10.73 -45.67 16.42
CA LEU A 179 -10.67 -46.86 17.25
C LEU A 179 -11.95 -47.07 18.07
N LEU A 180 -12.54 -46.01 18.64
CA LEU A 180 -13.83 -46.08 19.36
C LEU A 180 -15.02 -46.40 18.44
N SER A 181 -14.98 -45.93 17.19
CA SER A 181 -16.07 -46.19 16.22
C SER A 181 -16.04 -47.59 15.63
N HIS A 182 -14.86 -48.21 15.54
CA HIS A 182 -14.65 -49.55 14.98
C HIS A 182 -14.52 -50.64 16.03
N SER A 183 -14.55 -50.30 17.33
CA SER A 183 -14.56 -51.31 18.39
C SER A 183 -15.93 -52.00 18.42
N GLU A 184 -15.98 -53.27 18.02
CA GLU A 184 -17.18 -54.12 18.11
C GLU A 184 -17.12 -54.96 19.41
N GLY A 185 -18.15 -54.84 20.27
CA GLY A 185 -18.23 -55.58 21.54
C GLY A 185 -17.93 -54.73 22.78
N ASN A 186 -17.51 -55.38 23.87
CA ASN A 186 -17.19 -54.72 25.13
C ASN A 186 -15.80 -54.06 25.04
N ILE A 187 -15.79 -52.72 25.06
CA ILE A 187 -14.61 -51.86 24.95
C ILE A 187 -13.52 -52.19 26.00
N LEU A 188 -13.93 -52.72 27.16
CA LEU A 188 -13.02 -53.10 28.25
C LEU A 188 -12.21 -54.38 27.95
N ASP A 189 -12.59 -55.16 26.95
CA ASP A 189 -11.92 -56.41 26.59
C ASP A 189 -10.92 -56.21 25.42
N ASP A 190 -10.94 -55.04 24.77
CA ASP A 190 -9.99 -54.69 23.70
C ASP A 190 -8.69 -54.12 24.28
N THR A 191 -7.77 -55.04 24.58
CA THR A 191 -6.44 -54.70 25.11
C THR A 191 -5.63 -53.76 24.19
N ASN A 192 -5.79 -53.86 22.87
CA ASN A 192 -5.10 -53.02 21.90
C ASN A 192 -5.63 -51.58 21.94
N LEU A 193 -6.96 -51.44 22.05
CA LEU A 193 -7.60 -50.14 22.25
C LEU A 193 -7.13 -49.48 23.56
N ILE A 194 -7.05 -50.23 24.66
CA ILE A 194 -6.60 -49.70 25.97
C ILE A 194 -5.15 -49.22 25.91
N GLU A 195 -4.24 -50.01 25.35
CA GLU A 195 -2.82 -49.64 25.22
C GLU A 195 -2.64 -48.43 24.29
N THR A 196 -3.34 -48.40 23.15
CA THR A 196 -3.27 -47.29 22.20
C THR A 196 -3.85 -46.00 22.81
N LEU A 197 -4.94 -46.07 23.57
CA LEU A 197 -5.50 -44.93 24.30
C LEU A 197 -4.54 -44.41 25.38
N ALA A 198 -3.87 -45.31 26.11
CA ALA A 198 -2.89 -44.93 27.12
C ALA A 198 -1.67 -44.21 26.49
N SER A 199 -1.12 -44.76 25.39
CA SER A 199 -0.01 -44.16 24.64
C SER A 199 -0.40 -42.83 24.00
N ALA A 200 -1.60 -42.74 23.41
CA ALA A 200 -2.14 -41.50 22.84
C ALA A 200 -2.31 -40.40 23.90
N LYS A 201 -2.79 -40.76 25.10
CA LYS A 201 -2.93 -39.83 26.23
C LYS A 201 -1.58 -39.29 26.70
N GLU A 202 -0.57 -40.16 26.82
CA GLU A 202 0.78 -39.76 27.22
C GLU A 202 1.42 -38.84 26.17
N THR A 203 1.36 -39.22 24.89
CA THR A 203 1.89 -38.43 23.78
C THR A 203 1.21 -37.06 23.70
N SER A 204 -0.12 -37.02 23.82
CA SER A 204 -0.90 -35.77 23.86
C SER A 204 -0.47 -34.86 25.02
N ALA A 205 -0.25 -35.41 26.22
CA ALA A 205 0.23 -34.65 27.37
C ALA A 205 1.62 -34.03 27.12
N VAL A 206 2.55 -34.78 26.49
CA VAL A 206 3.88 -34.28 26.12
C VAL A 206 3.78 -33.17 25.08
N VAL A 207 2.96 -33.33 24.04
CA VAL A 207 2.77 -32.31 23.00
C VAL A 207 2.13 -31.05 23.59
N MET A 208 1.12 -31.18 24.44
CA MET A 208 0.50 -30.03 25.13
C MET A 208 1.49 -29.28 26.02
N ALA A 209 2.37 -29.99 26.75
CA ALA A 209 3.40 -29.34 27.57
C ALA A 209 4.38 -28.53 26.71
N LYS A 210 4.89 -29.11 25.62
CA LYS A 210 5.77 -28.40 24.67
C LYS A 210 5.09 -27.19 24.02
N MET A 211 3.81 -27.32 23.66
CA MET A 211 3.04 -26.21 23.09
C MET A 211 2.88 -25.06 24.09
N ARG A 212 2.70 -25.35 25.38
CA ARG A 212 2.60 -24.33 26.43
C ARG A 212 3.92 -23.55 26.61
N GLU A 213 5.05 -24.24 26.62
CA GLU A 213 6.38 -23.59 26.68
C GLU A 213 6.64 -22.72 25.44
N ALA A 214 6.21 -23.21 24.26
CA ALA A 214 6.29 -22.44 23.02
C ALA A 214 5.42 -21.18 23.05
N GLU A 215 4.21 -21.25 23.61
CA GLU A 215 3.32 -20.08 23.78
C GLU A 215 3.91 -19.02 24.73
N GLU A 216 4.55 -19.43 25.82
CA GLU A 216 5.24 -18.49 26.73
C GLU A 216 6.41 -17.80 26.01
N THR A 217 7.21 -18.56 25.25
CA THR A 217 8.30 -18.01 24.44
C THR A 217 7.78 -17.07 23.35
N GLU A 218 6.66 -17.41 22.70
CA GLU A 218 6.03 -16.58 21.66
C GLU A 218 5.57 -15.24 22.23
N ARG A 219 5.00 -15.22 23.45
CA ARG A 219 4.62 -13.97 24.13
C ARG A 219 5.81 -13.06 24.41
N GLU A 220 6.95 -13.61 24.82
CA GLU A 220 8.16 -12.81 25.05
C GLU A 220 8.71 -12.22 23.74
N ILE A 221 8.69 -13.02 22.67
CA ILE A 221 9.07 -12.61 21.31
C ILE A 221 8.16 -11.48 20.81
N ASP A 222 6.85 -11.62 21.01
CA ASP A 222 5.87 -10.61 20.60
C ASP A 222 6.03 -9.31 21.40
N ALA A 223 6.24 -9.39 22.72
CA ALA A 223 6.50 -8.22 23.55
C ALA A 223 7.76 -7.45 23.10
N ARG A 224 8.83 -8.17 22.72
CA ARG A 224 10.05 -7.54 22.21
C ARG A 224 9.86 -6.97 20.79
N SER A 225 9.07 -7.64 19.97
CA SER A 225 8.71 -7.17 18.63
C SER A 225 7.89 -5.88 18.70
N ASP A 226 6.92 -5.82 19.61
CA ASP A 226 6.05 -4.66 19.82
C ASP A 226 6.80 -3.39 20.23
N GLY A 227 8.02 -3.51 20.77
CA GLY A 227 8.90 -2.36 20.98
C GLY A 227 9.19 -1.54 19.70
N TYR A 228 9.11 -2.16 18.52
CA TYR A 228 9.27 -1.49 17.21
C TYR A 228 7.95 -1.06 16.55
N ARG A 229 6.81 -1.34 17.17
CA ARG A 229 5.47 -0.96 16.65
C ARG A 229 5.33 0.54 16.33
N PRO A 230 5.91 1.48 17.11
CA PRO A 230 5.84 2.90 16.75
C PRO A 230 6.45 3.23 15.38
N VAL A 231 7.52 2.52 14.98
CA VAL A 231 8.16 2.71 13.66
C VAL A 231 7.28 2.14 12.55
N ALA A 232 6.68 0.97 12.77
CA ALA A 232 5.76 0.37 11.83
C ALA A 232 4.48 1.21 11.65
N PHE A 233 3.94 1.76 12.73
CA PHE A 233 2.79 2.66 12.72
C PHE A 233 3.11 3.95 11.95
N ARG A 234 4.25 4.59 12.24
CA ARG A 234 4.74 5.76 11.50
C ARG A 234 4.85 5.44 10.01
N ALA A 235 5.50 4.34 9.63
CA ALA A 235 5.67 3.96 8.24
C ALA A 235 4.33 3.68 7.54
N ALA A 236 3.37 3.04 8.22
CA ALA A 236 2.03 2.85 7.68
C ALA A 236 1.31 4.20 7.43
N LEU A 237 1.41 5.17 8.34
CA LEU A 237 0.84 6.51 8.16
C LEU A 237 1.42 7.19 6.91
N LEU A 238 2.74 7.11 6.74
CA LEU A 238 3.43 7.68 5.58
C LEU A 238 2.96 7.02 4.28
N PHE A 239 2.75 5.70 4.26
CA PHE A 239 2.24 5.00 3.09
C PHE A 239 0.85 5.48 2.68
N PHE A 240 -0.09 5.57 3.63
CA PHE A 240 -1.44 6.06 3.31
C PHE A 240 -1.43 7.55 2.92
N CYS A 241 -0.53 8.35 3.48
CA CYS A 241 -0.35 9.73 3.03
C CYS A 241 0.06 9.83 1.56
N ILE A 242 1.01 8.99 1.10
CA ILE A 242 1.44 9.00 -0.30
C ILE A 242 0.44 8.30 -1.23
N ALA A 243 -0.33 7.33 -0.73
CA ALA A 243 -1.40 6.68 -1.51
C ALA A 243 -2.55 7.67 -1.80
N ASP A 244 -2.88 8.53 -0.84
CA ASP A 244 -3.87 9.58 -1.00
C ASP A 244 -3.46 10.65 -2.05
N LEU A 245 -2.18 10.75 -2.42
CA LEU A 245 -1.72 11.70 -3.45
C LEU A 245 -2.27 11.40 -4.85
N ALA A 246 -2.70 10.17 -5.12
CA ALA A 246 -3.38 9.82 -6.36
C ALA A 246 -4.70 10.61 -6.56
N LEU A 247 -5.30 11.12 -5.47
CA LEU A 247 -6.47 12.02 -5.52
C LEU A 247 -6.10 13.44 -5.96
N VAL A 248 -4.85 13.85 -5.80
CA VAL A 248 -4.33 15.16 -6.25
C VAL A 248 -3.98 15.10 -7.73
N ASP A 249 -3.25 14.06 -8.13
CA ASP A 249 -2.90 13.81 -9.52
C ASP A 249 -2.83 12.29 -9.76
N PRO A 250 -3.51 11.74 -10.78
CA PRO A 250 -3.49 10.32 -11.09
C PRO A 250 -2.10 9.74 -11.36
N MET A 251 -1.11 10.59 -11.67
CA MET A 251 0.28 10.17 -11.87
C MET A 251 1.01 9.85 -10.56
N TYR A 252 0.50 10.29 -9.40
CA TYR A 252 1.11 10.07 -8.08
C TYR A 252 0.73 8.72 -7.50
N GLN A 253 1.22 7.65 -8.14
CA GLN A 253 1.00 6.28 -7.71
C GLN A 253 2.30 5.64 -7.25
N TYR A 254 2.26 5.07 -6.04
CA TYR A 254 3.40 4.41 -5.43
C TYR A 254 2.99 2.99 -5.04
N SER A 255 3.75 2.00 -5.50
CA SER A 255 3.48 0.61 -5.14
C SER A 255 3.95 0.32 -3.72
N LEU A 256 3.21 -0.54 -3.02
CA LEU A 256 3.64 -1.02 -1.71
C LEU A 256 5.00 -1.74 -1.76
N THR A 257 5.29 -2.47 -2.84
CA THR A 257 6.61 -3.12 -3.02
C THR A 257 7.76 -2.12 -3.00
N TRP A 258 7.61 -1.01 -3.74
CA TRP A 258 8.61 0.07 -3.74
C TRP A 258 8.74 0.69 -2.34
N PHE A 259 7.62 0.98 -1.68
CA PHE A 259 7.61 1.56 -0.34
C PHE A 259 8.28 0.65 0.69
N THR A 260 7.99 -0.65 0.68
CA THR A 260 8.65 -1.63 1.55
C THR A 260 10.15 -1.74 1.24
N GLY A 261 10.56 -1.67 -0.03
CA GLY A 261 11.97 -1.60 -0.41
C GLY A 261 12.66 -0.36 0.16
N LEU A 262 12.01 0.80 0.06
CA LEU A 262 12.49 2.04 0.65
C LEU A 262 12.60 1.95 2.18
N PHE A 263 11.63 1.31 2.84
CA PHE A 263 11.62 1.08 4.28
C PHE A 263 12.78 0.21 4.74
N ILE A 264 13.06 -0.89 4.03
CA ILE A 264 14.20 -1.77 4.31
C ILE A 264 15.52 -1.01 4.18
N ARG A 265 15.70 -0.25 3.09
CA ARG A 265 16.90 0.61 2.91
C ARG A 265 16.99 1.66 4.01
N GLY A 266 15.85 2.23 4.41
CA GLY A 266 15.75 3.19 5.51
C GLY A 266 16.23 2.64 6.85
N ILE A 267 15.82 1.42 7.20
CA ILE A 267 16.25 0.74 8.43
C ILE A 267 17.77 0.56 8.44
N GLN A 268 18.34 0.13 7.31
CA GLN A 268 19.78 -0.12 7.18
C GLN A 268 20.63 1.15 7.23
N ALA A 269 20.13 2.24 6.66
CA ALA A 269 20.86 3.51 6.57
C ALA A 269 20.69 4.41 7.82
N ALA A 270 19.60 4.24 8.58
CA ALA A 270 19.36 5.01 9.80
C ALA A 270 20.46 4.75 10.85
N LYS A 271 20.82 5.80 11.60
CA LYS A 271 21.88 5.74 12.61
C LYS A 271 21.59 4.67 13.69
N PRO A 272 22.49 3.70 13.92
CA PRO A 272 22.29 2.66 14.92
C PRO A 272 22.37 3.24 16.35
N SER A 273 21.66 2.62 17.28
CA SER A 273 21.67 2.97 18.71
C SER A 273 21.39 1.73 19.55
N ALA A 274 22.07 1.59 20.69
CA ALA A 274 21.81 0.52 21.66
C ALA A 274 20.56 0.77 22.51
N GLN A 275 20.17 2.03 22.68
CA GLN A 275 18.94 2.41 23.37
C GLN A 275 17.77 2.38 22.37
N LEU A 276 16.72 1.62 22.71
CA LEU A 276 15.56 1.42 21.85
C LEU A 276 14.90 2.75 21.49
N GLU A 277 14.57 3.61 22.46
CA GLU A 277 13.89 4.89 22.21
C GLU A 277 14.64 5.79 21.22
N THR A 278 15.96 5.91 21.38
CA THR A 278 16.81 6.65 20.43
C THR A 278 16.86 5.97 19.07
N ARG A 279 16.89 4.63 19.02
CA ARG A 279 16.84 3.88 17.75
C ARG A 279 15.51 4.11 17.02
N LEU A 280 14.38 4.09 17.73
CA LEU A 280 13.05 4.36 17.16
C LEU A 280 12.98 5.77 16.56
N THR A 281 13.53 6.75 17.28
CA THR A 281 13.59 8.15 16.81
C THR A 281 14.42 8.25 15.53
N ASN A 282 15.65 7.71 15.54
CA ASN A 282 16.52 7.71 14.34
C ASN A 282 15.87 7.02 13.14
N LEU A 283 15.16 5.91 13.35
CA LEU A 283 14.44 5.19 12.30
C LEU A 283 13.31 6.04 11.72
N ASN A 284 12.49 6.64 12.58
CA ASN A 284 11.36 7.47 12.18
C ASN A 284 11.80 8.74 11.44
N ASP A 285 12.83 9.43 11.93
CA ASP A 285 13.32 10.66 11.34
C ASP A 285 13.93 10.38 9.96
N TYR A 286 14.84 9.40 9.89
CA TYR A 286 15.47 9.02 8.62
C TYR A 286 14.43 8.57 7.59
N PHE A 287 13.50 7.70 7.99
CA PHE A 287 12.53 7.17 7.05
C PHE A 287 11.52 8.23 6.60
N THR A 288 11.08 9.11 7.50
CA THR A 288 10.18 10.22 7.15
C THR A 288 10.84 11.13 6.10
N TYR A 289 12.10 11.51 6.30
CA TYR A 289 12.83 12.34 5.34
C TYR A 289 13.12 11.59 4.03
N SER A 290 13.44 10.29 4.09
CA SER A 290 13.66 9.45 2.91
C SER A 290 12.40 9.37 2.03
N VAL A 291 11.23 9.18 2.63
CA VAL A 291 9.94 9.22 1.92
C VAL A 291 9.71 10.60 1.30
N TYR A 292 9.92 11.67 2.07
CA TYR A 292 9.79 13.04 1.58
C TYR A 292 10.64 13.30 0.34
N LYS A 293 11.95 13.02 0.43
CA LYS A 293 12.92 13.22 -0.64
C LYS A 293 12.54 12.45 -1.91
N ASN A 294 12.18 11.18 -1.75
CA ASN A 294 11.86 10.32 -2.90
C ASN A 294 10.54 10.70 -3.58
N VAL A 295 9.51 11.05 -2.81
CA VAL A 295 8.22 11.48 -3.36
C VAL A 295 8.35 12.86 -4.00
N CYS A 296 9.03 13.82 -3.38
CA CYS A 296 9.22 15.15 -3.97
C CYS A 296 9.93 15.15 -5.32
N ARG A 297 10.76 14.14 -5.63
CA ARG A 297 11.38 13.97 -6.96
C ARG A 297 10.36 13.73 -8.08
N SER A 298 9.22 13.10 -7.76
CA SER A 298 8.16 12.78 -8.73
C SER A 298 6.97 13.74 -8.70
N LEU A 299 6.93 14.71 -7.78
CA LEU A 299 5.86 15.70 -7.70
C LEU A 299 6.14 16.92 -8.58
N PHE A 300 5.07 17.52 -9.10
CA PHE A 300 5.12 18.86 -9.67
C PHE A 300 5.41 19.89 -8.58
N GLU A 301 6.13 20.95 -8.93
CA GLU A 301 6.55 22.00 -7.98
C GLU A 301 5.39 22.55 -7.15
N LYS A 302 4.24 22.80 -7.80
CA LYS A 302 3.01 23.29 -7.16
C LYS A 302 2.44 22.38 -6.06
N HIS A 303 2.78 21.09 -6.05
CA HIS A 303 2.25 20.11 -5.10
C HIS A 303 3.25 19.75 -3.99
N LYS A 304 4.49 20.23 -4.05
CA LYS A 304 5.52 19.86 -3.06
C LYS A 304 5.21 20.37 -1.66
N LEU A 305 4.84 21.64 -1.51
CA LEU A 305 4.45 22.19 -0.20
C LEU A 305 3.15 21.55 0.31
N LEU A 306 2.19 21.27 -0.59
CA LEU A 306 0.98 20.54 -0.24
C LEU A 306 1.33 19.18 0.36
N PHE A 307 2.25 18.45 -0.25
CA PHE A 307 2.70 17.17 0.28
C PHE A 307 3.39 17.33 1.64
N SER A 308 4.29 18.30 1.81
CA SER A 308 4.91 18.58 3.12
C SER A 308 3.85 18.84 4.19
N PHE A 309 2.83 19.64 3.86
CA PHE A 309 1.72 19.94 4.78
C PHE A 309 0.89 18.70 5.12
N LEU A 310 0.51 17.90 4.13
CA LEU A 310 -0.24 16.65 4.34
C LEU A 310 0.58 15.66 5.18
N LEU A 311 1.89 15.57 4.93
CA LEU A 311 2.81 14.72 5.69
C LEU A 311 2.83 15.13 7.17
N THR A 312 3.02 16.43 7.45
CA THR A 312 2.99 16.99 8.80
C THR A 312 1.66 16.72 9.50
N ILE A 313 0.53 17.01 8.83
CA ILE A 313 -0.79 16.82 9.42
C ILE A 313 -1.09 15.34 9.70
N LYS A 314 -0.76 14.42 8.77
CA LYS A 314 -0.98 12.98 8.98
C LYS A 314 -0.15 12.45 10.15
N ILE A 315 1.08 12.94 10.31
CA ILE A 315 1.93 12.64 11.45
C ILE A 315 1.31 13.13 12.75
N MET A 316 0.90 14.41 12.80
CA MET A 316 0.29 15.00 13.98
C MET A 316 -1.03 14.31 14.34
N GLN A 317 -1.87 13.96 13.36
CA GLN A 317 -3.08 13.16 13.56
C GLN A 317 -2.77 11.79 14.14
N GLY A 318 -1.72 11.12 13.65
CA GLY A 318 -1.25 9.85 14.19
C GLY A 318 -0.81 9.94 15.66
N ASN A 319 -0.25 11.08 16.06
CA ASN A 319 0.13 11.38 17.45
C ASN A 319 -1.04 11.91 18.30
N ASN A 320 -2.25 12.06 17.73
CA ASN A 320 -3.40 12.73 18.36
C ASN A 320 -3.13 14.20 18.75
N GLU A 321 -2.29 14.90 18.00
CA GLU A 321 -1.96 16.33 18.17
C GLU A 321 -2.90 17.26 17.38
N VAL A 322 -3.80 16.73 16.55
CA VAL A 322 -4.74 17.52 15.74
C VAL A 322 -6.17 17.04 16.01
N ASP A 323 -7.02 17.96 16.47
CA ASP A 323 -8.45 17.70 16.58
C ASP A 323 -9.12 17.63 15.20
N ALA A 324 -9.97 16.64 15.00
CA ALA A 324 -10.63 16.41 13.72
C ALA A 324 -11.61 17.52 13.34
N SER A 325 -12.20 18.21 14.31
CA SER A 325 -13.08 19.34 14.06
C SER A 325 -12.27 20.59 13.72
N GLU A 326 -11.15 20.84 14.43
CA GLU A 326 -10.23 21.94 14.13
C GLU A 326 -9.64 21.78 12.71
N TRP A 327 -9.27 20.55 12.32
CA TRP A 327 -8.85 20.23 10.95
C TRP A 327 -9.91 20.54 9.91
N ARG A 328 -11.16 20.10 10.13
CA ARG A 328 -12.27 20.43 9.22
C ARG A 328 -12.47 21.92 9.10
N PHE A 329 -12.41 22.65 10.22
CA PHE A 329 -12.50 24.10 10.23
C PHE A 329 -11.39 24.73 9.38
N LEU A 330 -10.14 24.29 9.53
CA LEU A 330 -9.02 24.82 8.75
C LEU A 330 -9.20 24.60 7.24
N LEU A 331 -9.90 23.55 6.81
CA LEU A 331 -10.16 23.28 5.39
C LEU A 331 -11.37 24.06 4.85
N SER A 332 -12.51 24.00 5.54
CA SER A 332 -13.80 24.49 5.02
C SER A 332 -14.25 25.82 5.63
N GLY A 333 -13.70 26.23 6.77
CA GLY A 333 -14.17 27.38 7.56
C GLY A 333 -15.49 27.12 8.30
N ILE A 334 -16.02 25.89 8.25
CA ILE A 334 -17.29 25.52 8.87
C ILE A 334 -17.02 24.99 10.29
N GLY A 335 -17.67 25.59 11.28
CA GLY A 335 -17.71 25.08 12.64
C GLY A 335 -18.69 23.92 12.80
N SER A 336 -18.41 22.99 13.72
CA SER A 336 -19.30 21.84 14.01
C SER A 336 -20.59 22.24 14.74
N SER A 337 -20.63 23.46 15.30
CA SER A 337 -21.71 23.99 16.12
C SER A 337 -22.12 25.38 15.61
N PRO A 338 -23.35 25.84 15.92
CA PRO A 338 -23.74 27.22 15.70
C PRO A 338 -22.70 28.18 16.31
N PRO A 339 -22.26 29.23 15.59
CA PRO A 339 -21.30 30.19 16.10
C PRO A 339 -21.78 30.85 17.39
N VAL A 340 -20.85 31.26 18.24
CA VAL A 340 -21.16 32.07 19.43
C VAL A 340 -21.81 33.38 18.99
N GLU A 341 -22.93 33.75 19.60
CA GLU A 341 -23.59 35.03 19.35
C GLU A 341 -22.79 36.16 20.02
N ALA A 342 -22.09 36.95 19.22
CA ALA A 342 -21.35 38.13 19.66
C ALA A 342 -21.34 39.21 18.56
N GLU A 343 -21.45 40.48 18.95
CA GLU A 343 -21.34 41.59 18.02
C GLU A 343 -19.88 41.77 17.56
N ASN A 344 -19.70 42.11 16.27
CA ASN A 344 -18.36 42.33 15.71
C ASN A 344 -17.75 43.62 16.30
N PRO A 345 -16.68 43.56 17.10
CA PRO A 345 -16.04 44.73 17.69
C PRO A 345 -15.19 45.51 16.67
N ALA A 346 -15.00 44.97 15.46
CA ALA A 346 -14.06 45.43 14.43
C ALA A 346 -14.74 45.73 13.08
N VAL A 347 -16.03 46.10 13.06
CA VAL A 347 -16.83 46.38 11.84
C VAL A 347 -16.15 47.30 10.82
N ARG A 348 -15.24 48.17 11.27
CA ARG A 348 -14.51 49.12 10.41
C ARG A 348 -13.50 48.48 9.46
N TRP A 349 -13.02 47.27 9.77
CA TRP A 349 -11.93 46.63 9.01
C TRP A 349 -12.06 45.11 8.90
N LEU A 350 -12.80 44.45 9.80
CA LEU A 350 -13.06 43.02 9.75
C LEU A 350 -14.46 42.76 9.18
N GLU A 351 -14.52 42.03 8.08
CA GLU A 351 -15.79 41.64 7.45
C GLU A 351 -16.64 40.74 8.34
N SER A 352 -17.96 40.84 8.20
CA SER A 352 -18.92 40.04 8.99
C SER A 352 -18.69 38.54 8.85
N HIS A 353 -18.31 38.05 7.66
CA HIS A 353 -18.01 36.64 7.44
C HIS A 353 -16.78 36.17 8.23
N ALA A 354 -15.69 36.95 8.24
CA ALA A 354 -14.51 36.64 9.04
C ALA A 354 -14.84 36.65 10.55
N TRP A 355 -15.64 37.60 11.01
CA TRP A 355 -16.11 37.61 12.40
C TRP A 355 -16.94 36.37 12.76
N GLN A 356 -17.87 35.94 11.87
CA GLN A 356 -18.62 34.70 12.07
C GLN A 356 -17.71 33.48 12.20
N GLN A 357 -16.58 33.44 11.48
CA GLN A 357 -15.59 32.38 11.62
C GLN A 357 -14.83 32.46 12.95
N ILE A 358 -14.53 33.65 13.48
CA ILE A 358 -13.98 33.81 14.84
C ILE A 358 -14.98 33.28 15.88
N CYS A 359 -16.26 33.63 15.76
CA CYS A 359 -17.32 33.12 16.63
C CYS A 359 -17.52 31.60 16.50
N ALA A 360 -17.30 31.04 15.31
CA ALA A 360 -17.32 29.60 15.09
C ALA A 360 -16.11 28.93 15.77
N LEU A 361 -14.91 29.50 15.64
CA LEU A 361 -13.72 29.04 16.35
C LEU A 361 -13.90 29.09 17.86
N ALA A 362 -14.58 30.10 18.40
CA ALA A 362 -14.84 30.20 19.83
C ALA A 362 -15.65 29.02 20.43
N THR A 363 -16.33 28.22 19.59
CA THR A 363 -17.08 27.02 20.03
C THR A 363 -16.16 25.85 20.38
N PHE A 364 -14.92 25.85 19.91
CA PHE A 364 -13.98 24.77 20.13
C PHE A 364 -13.35 24.89 21.53
N PRO A 365 -13.11 23.76 22.23
CA PRO A 365 -12.59 23.80 23.61
C PRO A 365 -11.32 24.64 23.78
N THR A 366 -10.40 24.56 22.83
CA THR A 366 -9.10 25.26 22.87
C THR A 366 -9.22 26.76 22.64
N PHE A 367 -10.30 27.20 21.99
CA PHE A 367 -10.53 28.59 21.58
C PHE A 367 -11.68 29.24 22.37
N LYS A 368 -12.17 28.59 23.43
CA LYS A 368 -13.29 29.11 24.21
C LYS A 368 -12.98 30.49 24.79
N GLY A 369 -13.80 31.48 24.45
CA GLY A 369 -13.62 32.87 24.85
C GLY A 369 -12.78 33.71 23.87
N LEU A 370 -12.45 33.17 22.69
CA LEU A 370 -11.73 33.88 21.64
C LEU A 370 -12.42 35.19 21.22
N GLU A 371 -13.75 35.20 21.15
CA GLU A 371 -14.56 36.37 20.81
C GLU A 371 -14.36 37.52 21.81
N ALA A 372 -14.31 37.19 23.11
CA ALA A 372 -14.10 38.16 24.17
C ALA A 372 -12.65 38.66 24.21
N GLU A 373 -11.67 37.77 23.99
CA GLU A 373 -10.26 38.15 23.93
C GLU A 373 -9.95 39.02 22.70
N PHE A 374 -10.61 38.73 21.56
CA PHE A 374 -10.56 39.56 20.36
C PHE A 374 -11.12 40.96 20.62
N ALA A 375 -12.30 41.05 21.24
CA ALA A 375 -12.90 42.34 21.60
C ALA A 375 -12.01 43.17 22.56
N THR A 376 -11.21 42.50 23.40
CA THR A 376 -10.27 43.18 24.32
C THR A 376 -9.03 43.71 23.59
N HIS A 377 -8.56 43.03 22.53
CA HIS A 377 -7.29 43.32 21.86
C HIS A 377 -7.43 43.75 20.39
N VAL A 378 -8.55 44.35 19.99
CA VAL A 378 -8.86 44.75 18.60
C VAL A 378 -7.71 45.50 17.92
N GLY A 379 -7.03 46.41 18.64
CA GLY A 379 -5.91 47.17 18.11
C GLY A 379 -4.71 46.30 17.71
N VAL A 380 -4.40 45.26 18.49
CA VAL A 380 -3.30 44.32 18.18
C VAL A 380 -3.68 43.43 17.01
N PHE A 381 -4.92 42.92 16.99
CA PHE A 381 -5.42 42.14 15.86
C PHE A 381 -5.43 42.93 14.56
N ARG A 382 -5.75 44.23 14.62
CA ARG A 382 -5.64 45.11 13.47
C ARG A 382 -4.19 45.26 13.00
N ALA A 383 -3.24 45.42 13.91
CA ALA A 383 -1.81 45.49 13.55
C ALA A 383 -1.33 44.18 12.89
N ILE A 384 -1.82 43.02 13.34
CA ILE A 384 -1.56 41.73 12.68
C ILE A 384 -2.20 41.69 11.30
N PHE A 385 -3.48 42.08 11.19
CA PHE A 385 -4.20 42.12 9.91
C PHE A 385 -3.52 43.03 8.88
N ASP A 386 -3.07 44.22 9.30
CA ASP A 386 -2.40 45.21 8.46
C ASP A 386 -0.91 44.85 8.18
N SER A 387 -0.36 43.83 8.83
CA SER A 387 1.05 43.41 8.67
C SER A 387 1.34 42.78 7.32
N THR A 388 2.58 42.92 6.83
CA THR A 388 3.06 42.17 5.66
C THR A 388 3.26 40.70 5.96
N ASP A 389 3.61 40.37 7.20
CA ASP A 389 4.01 39.03 7.64
C ASP A 389 3.22 38.63 8.92
N PRO A 390 1.88 38.52 8.83
CA PRO A 390 1.00 38.23 9.95
C PRO A 390 1.29 36.89 10.63
N GLU A 391 1.76 35.89 9.88
CA GLU A 391 2.09 34.55 10.37
C GLU A 391 3.22 34.54 11.40
N ASN A 392 4.09 35.55 11.37
CA ASN A 392 5.24 35.70 12.26
C ASN A 392 4.92 36.60 13.48
N GLN A 393 3.73 37.19 13.54
CA GLN A 393 3.33 38.05 14.65
C GLN A 393 2.93 37.24 15.88
N SER A 394 3.24 37.75 17.06
CA SER A 394 2.75 37.19 18.32
C SER A 394 1.25 37.47 18.47
N LEU A 395 0.46 36.45 18.81
CA LEU A 395 -0.96 36.62 19.10
C LEU A 395 -1.12 37.22 20.51
N PRO A 396 -2.06 38.18 20.71
CA PRO A 396 -2.24 38.86 21.99
C PRO A 396 -2.93 37.98 23.02
N GLY A 397 -2.74 38.27 24.31
CA GLY A 397 -3.52 37.66 25.38
C GLY A 397 -3.04 36.27 25.82
N LYS A 398 -3.65 35.77 26.91
CA LYS A 398 -3.19 34.56 27.61
C LYS A 398 -3.68 33.28 26.94
N LEU A 399 -4.86 33.31 26.34
CA LEU A 399 -5.43 32.13 25.68
C LEU A 399 -4.67 31.87 24.37
N LEU A 400 -4.50 32.88 23.52
CA LEU A 400 -3.78 32.72 22.25
C LEU A 400 -2.29 32.42 22.39
N SER A 401 -1.66 32.83 23.51
CA SER A 401 -0.26 32.49 23.80
C SER A 401 -0.01 31.00 24.05
N LYS A 402 -1.05 30.21 24.29
CA LYS A 402 -0.96 28.76 24.55
C LYS A 402 -1.26 27.91 23.32
N LEU A 403 -1.67 28.52 22.21
CA LEU A 403 -1.99 27.81 20.99
C LEU A 403 -0.72 27.24 20.35
N ASP A 404 -0.82 26.00 19.87
CA ASP A 404 0.23 25.40 19.06
C ASP A 404 0.25 25.99 17.63
N GLU A 405 1.26 25.64 16.84
CA GLU A 405 1.44 26.14 15.49
C GLU A 405 0.27 25.81 14.54
N PHE A 406 -0.43 24.68 14.78
CA PHE A 406 -1.57 24.29 13.98
C PHE A 406 -2.79 25.16 14.30
N GLN A 407 -3.06 25.40 15.59
CA GLN A 407 -4.14 26.25 16.06
C GLN A 407 -3.92 27.72 15.69
N ARG A 408 -2.66 28.17 15.68
CA ARG A 408 -2.29 29.49 15.14
C ARG A 408 -2.64 29.61 13.65
N LEU A 409 -2.53 28.54 12.88
CA LEU A 409 -2.92 28.50 11.48
C LEU A 409 -4.44 28.67 11.30
N CYS A 410 -5.26 28.16 12.22
CA CYS A 410 -6.70 28.40 12.23
C CYS A 410 -7.04 29.89 12.42
N ILE A 411 -6.30 30.61 13.28
CA ILE A 411 -6.46 32.06 13.45
C ILE A 411 -6.01 32.81 12.18
N LEU A 412 -4.86 32.42 11.61
CA LEU A 412 -4.33 33.04 10.41
C LEU A 412 -5.28 32.88 9.21
N ARG A 413 -5.91 31.71 9.05
CA ARG A 413 -6.93 31.45 8.03
C ARG A 413 -8.06 32.49 8.06
N VAL A 414 -8.52 32.86 9.25
CA VAL A 414 -9.64 33.78 9.41
C VAL A 414 -9.21 35.23 9.19
N LEU A 415 -8.04 35.62 9.70
CA LEU A 415 -7.56 37.00 9.62
C LEU A 415 -6.93 37.34 8.28
N ARG A 416 -6.07 36.46 7.76
CA ARG A 416 -5.23 36.68 6.57
C ARG A 416 -5.11 35.39 5.75
N PRO A 417 -6.21 34.96 5.10
CA PRO A 417 -6.22 33.73 4.28
C PRO A 417 -5.21 33.77 3.13
N ASP A 418 -4.81 34.96 2.65
CA ASP A 418 -3.79 35.15 1.63
C ASP A 418 -2.37 34.77 2.10
N LYS A 419 -2.13 34.71 3.42
CA LYS A 419 -0.84 34.38 4.04
C LYS A 419 -0.76 32.95 4.58
N MET A 420 -1.69 32.09 4.16
CA MET A 420 -1.71 30.68 4.56
C MET A 420 -0.45 29.91 4.13
N MET A 421 0.14 30.24 2.97
CA MET A 421 1.32 29.54 2.46
C MET A 421 2.54 29.70 3.40
N PRO A 422 2.96 30.92 3.79
CA PRO A 422 3.95 31.12 4.85
C PRO A 422 3.58 30.47 6.18
N GLY A 423 2.31 30.55 6.60
CA GLY A 423 1.85 29.90 7.84
C GLY A 423 2.03 28.38 7.82
N ILE A 424 1.74 27.74 6.69
CA ILE A 424 1.99 26.31 6.47
C ILE A 424 3.49 26.00 6.53
N GLN A 425 4.33 26.82 5.90
CA GLN A 425 5.78 26.64 5.94
C GLN A 425 6.32 26.72 7.37
N ASN A 426 5.80 27.65 8.18
CA ASN A 426 6.14 27.76 9.61
C ASN A 426 5.75 26.51 10.39
N LEU A 427 4.52 25.99 10.19
CA LEU A 427 4.06 24.75 10.83
C LEU A 427 4.94 23.56 10.46
N VAL A 428 5.21 23.37 9.16
CA VAL A 428 6.07 22.27 8.68
C VAL A 428 7.48 22.40 9.27
N SER A 429 8.05 23.61 9.25
CA SER A 429 9.39 23.86 9.79
C SER A 429 9.49 23.62 11.29
N ALA A 430 8.45 23.95 12.05
CA ALA A 430 8.41 23.73 13.49
C ALA A 430 8.26 22.25 13.86
N LYS A 431 7.48 21.48 13.08
CA LYS A 431 7.15 20.09 13.40
C LYS A 431 8.10 19.06 12.79
N LEU A 432 8.56 19.26 11.55
CA LEU A 432 9.41 18.32 10.82
C LEU A 432 10.81 18.86 10.53
N GLY A 433 10.96 20.18 10.44
CA GLY A 433 12.23 20.83 10.09
C GLY A 433 12.17 21.58 8.76
N LYS A 434 13.14 22.49 8.56
CA LYS A 434 13.20 23.36 7.36
C LYS A 434 13.49 22.58 6.09
N GLU A 435 14.16 21.44 6.21
CA GLU A 435 14.46 20.54 5.09
C GLU A 435 13.19 19.97 4.41
N PHE A 436 12.03 20.04 5.06
CA PHE A 436 10.74 19.62 4.48
C PHE A 436 10.04 20.72 3.69
N ILE A 437 10.52 21.97 3.72
CA ILE A 437 10.03 23.07 2.88
C ILE A 437 11.02 23.45 1.77
N GLU A 438 12.18 22.79 1.73
CA GLU A 438 13.23 22.98 0.73
C GLU A 438 13.35 21.70 -0.12
N PRO A 439 12.63 21.62 -1.26
CA PRO A 439 12.67 20.44 -2.10
C PRO A 439 14.09 20.11 -2.56
N PRO A 440 14.46 18.81 -2.59
CA PRO A 440 15.75 18.41 -3.15
C PRO A 440 15.82 18.81 -4.64
N PRO A 441 16.98 19.27 -5.12
CA PRO A 441 17.17 19.52 -6.54
C PRO A 441 17.05 18.22 -7.35
N PHE A 442 16.72 18.36 -8.64
CA PHE A 442 16.71 17.22 -9.55
C PHE A 442 18.11 16.60 -9.65
N ASP A 443 18.19 15.28 -9.45
CA ASP A 443 19.44 14.53 -9.48
C ASP A 443 19.20 13.16 -10.12
N LEU A 444 19.65 13.05 -11.37
CA LEU A 444 19.50 11.84 -12.17
C LEU A 444 20.39 10.68 -11.66
N ALA A 445 21.57 10.97 -11.11
CA ALA A 445 22.49 9.96 -10.61
C ALA A 445 21.90 9.25 -9.39
N ASN A 446 21.42 10.02 -8.41
CA ASN A 446 20.77 9.46 -7.23
C ASN A 446 19.48 8.69 -7.61
N THR A 447 18.72 9.17 -8.60
CA THR A 447 17.51 8.47 -9.07
C THR A 447 17.85 7.14 -9.75
N PHE A 448 18.97 7.08 -10.45
CA PHE A 448 19.45 5.87 -11.09
C PHE A 448 19.93 4.81 -10.09
N GLU A 449 20.60 5.22 -9.01
CA GLU A 449 21.03 4.32 -7.94
C GLU A 449 19.84 3.64 -7.24
N ASP A 450 18.73 4.36 -7.10
CA ASP A 450 17.49 3.84 -6.52
C ASP A 450 16.74 2.87 -7.46
N ALA A 451 17.09 2.83 -8.76
CA ALA A 451 16.41 2.08 -9.81
C ALA A 451 17.00 0.68 -10.03
N SER A 452 16.13 -0.27 -10.38
CA SER A 452 16.50 -1.64 -10.77
C SER A 452 16.25 -1.90 -12.27
N PRO A 453 16.79 -3.00 -12.83
CA PRO A 453 16.45 -3.46 -14.18
C PRO A 453 14.97 -3.78 -14.40
N THR A 454 14.23 -4.03 -13.32
CA THR A 454 12.80 -4.38 -13.34
C THR A 454 11.88 -3.19 -13.06
N THR A 455 12.44 -2.04 -12.70
CA THR A 455 11.66 -0.81 -12.45
C THR A 455 12.01 0.23 -13.51
N PRO A 456 11.14 0.44 -14.51
CA PRO A 456 11.33 1.49 -15.49
C PRO A 456 11.38 2.87 -14.83
N LEU A 457 12.17 3.76 -15.41
CA LEU A 457 12.28 5.16 -14.99
C LEU A 457 11.42 6.03 -15.90
N ILE A 458 10.55 6.83 -15.31
CA ILE A 458 9.60 7.68 -16.04
C ILE A 458 9.91 9.14 -15.76
N PHE A 459 10.12 9.91 -16.82
CA PHE A 459 10.20 11.36 -16.76
C PHE A 459 8.82 11.95 -16.97
N VAL A 460 8.34 12.69 -15.97
CA VAL A 460 7.09 13.46 -16.07
C VAL A 460 7.44 14.88 -16.46
N LEU A 461 7.09 15.26 -17.68
CA LEU A 461 7.55 16.51 -18.29
C LEU A 461 6.51 17.62 -18.17
N SER A 462 7.00 18.82 -17.84
CA SER A 462 6.26 20.05 -18.06
C SER A 462 6.40 20.46 -19.52
N GLN A 463 5.46 21.27 -20.01
CA GLN A 463 5.55 21.79 -21.38
C GLN A 463 6.88 22.52 -21.59
N GLY A 464 7.63 22.10 -22.60
CA GLY A 464 8.91 22.72 -22.98
C GLY A 464 10.16 22.17 -22.28
N SER A 465 10.05 21.20 -21.37
CA SER A 465 11.22 20.47 -20.85
C SER A 465 11.55 19.24 -21.70
N ASP A 466 12.84 18.99 -21.91
CA ASP A 466 13.34 17.83 -22.65
C ASP A 466 14.43 17.12 -21.82
N PRO A 467 14.10 15.99 -21.15
CA PRO A 467 15.02 15.27 -20.28
C PRO A 467 16.00 14.42 -21.08
N ALA A 468 15.80 14.27 -22.41
CA ALA A 468 16.63 13.40 -23.22
C ALA A 468 18.09 13.88 -23.22
N LYS A 469 18.30 15.21 -23.18
CA LYS A 469 19.65 15.79 -23.08
C LYS A 469 20.36 15.41 -21.79
N ASP A 470 19.66 15.49 -20.66
CA ASP A 470 20.20 15.12 -19.35
C ASP A 470 20.52 13.62 -19.29
N LEU A 471 19.63 12.78 -19.85
CA LEU A 471 19.87 11.34 -19.96
C LEU A 471 21.05 11.00 -20.88
N HIS A 472 21.19 11.70 -22.01
CA HIS A 472 22.34 11.52 -22.89
C HIS A 472 23.65 11.91 -22.19
N GLY A 473 23.68 13.06 -21.50
CA GLY A 473 24.84 13.48 -20.70
C GLY A 473 25.18 12.46 -19.61
N PHE A 474 24.17 11.92 -18.94
CA PHE A 474 24.36 10.87 -17.94
C PHE A 474 24.86 9.55 -18.54
N ALA A 475 24.37 9.16 -19.72
CA ALA A 475 24.86 7.99 -20.46
C ALA A 475 26.33 8.12 -20.86
N VAL A 476 26.81 9.33 -21.19
CA VAL A 476 28.24 9.60 -21.43
C VAL A 476 29.06 9.38 -20.16
N ILE A 477 28.64 9.98 -19.04
CA ILE A 477 29.36 9.88 -17.75
C ILE A 477 29.44 8.43 -17.26
N THR A 478 28.38 7.65 -17.49
CA THR A 478 28.29 6.24 -17.08
C THR A 478 28.86 5.25 -18.10
N GLY A 479 29.35 5.73 -19.25
CA GLY A 479 29.89 4.88 -20.32
C GLY A 479 28.85 4.07 -21.09
N MET A 480 27.56 4.41 -20.97
CA MET A 480 26.42 3.73 -21.59
C MET A 480 25.97 4.37 -22.91
N GLU A 481 26.61 5.45 -23.37
CA GLU A 481 26.25 6.17 -24.61
C GLU A 481 26.10 5.24 -25.82
N SER A 482 27.10 4.38 -26.08
CA SER A 482 27.07 3.43 -27.22
C SER A 482 25.97 2.36 -27.10
N LYS A 483 25.49 2.11 -25.87
CA LYS A 483 24.47 1.13 -25.49
C LYS A 483 23.11 1.76 -25.21
N LEU A 484 22.95 3.06 -25.40
CA LEU A 484 21.67 3.76 -25.30
C LEU A 484 20.97 3.73 -26.65
N LYS A 485 19.80 3.10 -26.70
CA LYS A 485 18.91 3.06 -27.86
C LYS A 485 17.68 3.91 -27.57
N SER A 486 17.34 4.82 -28.46
CA SER A 486 16.16 5.66 -28.35
C SER A 486 15.17 5.37 -29.47
N ILE A 487 13.88 5.39 -29.16
CA ILE A 487 12.78 5.27 -30.11
C ILE A 487 11.64 6.20 -29.71
N ALA A 488 11.18 7.04 -30.64
CA ALA A 488 9.98 7.83 -30.47
C ALA A 488 8.74 6.98 -30.82
N LEU A 489 7.85 6.81 -29.85
CA LEU A 489 6.62 6.06 -30.04
C LEU A 489 5.63 6.89 -30.87
N GLY A 490 5.17 6.28 -31.96
CA GLY A 490 4.12 6.77 -32.84
C GLY A 490 3.30 5.60 -33.36
N GLN A 491 2.42 5.85 -34.34
CA GLN A 491 1.62 4.79 -34.94
C GLN A 491 2.50 3.66 -35.50
N GLY A 492 2.25 2.42 -35.05
CA GLY A 492 2.95 1.22 -35.52
C GLY A 492 4.31 0.91 -34.87
N GLN A 493 4.86 1.81 -34.03
CA GLN A 493 6.22 1.65 -33.47
C GLN A 493 6.30 0.68 -32.27
N GLY A 494 5.17 0.29 -31.69
CA GLY A 494 5.14 -0.58 -30.51
C GLY A 494 5.80 -1.95 -30.71
N THR A 495 5.69 -2.54 -31.90
CA THR A 495 6.34 -3.83 -32.21
C THR A 495 7.87 -3.72 -32.28
N LEU A 496 8.38 -2.60 -32.79
CA LEU A 496 9.81 -2.31 -32.81
C LEU A 496 10.33 -2.05 -31.40
N ALA A 497 9.59 -1.28 -30.60
CA ALA A 497 9.92 -1.02 -29.20
C ALA A 497 9.99 -2.32 -28.37
N ALA A 498 9.03 -3.24 -28.54
CA ALA A 498 9.04 -4.54 -27.86
C ALA A 498 10.30 -5.35 -28.17
N ARG A 499 10.69 -5.43 -29.45
CA ARG A 499 11.93 -6.12 -29.87
C ARG A 499 13.19 -5.45 -29.37
N LEU A 500 13.21 -4.11 -29.30
CA LEU A 500 14.32 -3.36 -28.73
C LEU A 500 14.50 -3.68 -27.25
N ILE A 501 13.41 -3.70 -26.49
CA ILE A 501 13.42 -4.07 -25.07
C ILE A 501 13.94 -5.50 -24.90
N GLU A 502 13.36 -6.47 -25.62
CA GLU A 502 13.77 -7.88 -25.55
C GLU A 502 15.26 -8.09 -25.91
N GLY A 503 15.78 -7.35 -26.88
CA GLY A 503 17.21 -7.38 -27.18
C GLY A 503 18.07 -6.75 -26.07
N ALA A 504 17.61 -5.63 -25.50
CA ALA A 504 18.34 -4.88 -24.49
C ALA A 504 18.43 -5.61 -23.14
N THR A 505 17.42 -6.40 -22.77
CA THR A 505 17.39 -7.18 -21.52
C THR A 505 18.52 -8.20 -21.45
N THR A 506 18.94 -8.77 -22.58
CA THR A 506 20.04 -9.74 -22.66
C THR A 506 21.40 -9.07 -22.86
N ARG A 507 21.47 -7.96 -23.61
CA ARG A 507 22.72 -7.25 -23.92
C ARG A 507 23.16 -6.22 -22.87
N GLY A 508 22.30 -5.92 -21.89
CA GLY A 508 22.57 -4.91 -20.87
C GLY A 508 22.61 -3.51 -21.45
N GLU A 509 21.65 -3.19 -22.33
CA GLU A 509 21.52 -1.88 -23.00
C GLU A 509 20.48 -1.00 -22.30
N TRP A 510 20.52 0.31 -22.56
CA TRP A 510 19.49 1.24 -22.11
C TRP A 510 18.52 1.52 -23.25
N VAL A 511 17.22 1.51 -22.96
CA VAL A 511 16.18 1.82 -23.93
C VAL A 511 15.43 3.06 -23.47
N LEU A 512 15.41 4.10 -24.30
CA LEU A 512 14.63 5.32 -24.12
C LEU A 512 13.43 5.32 -25.06
N LEU A 513 12.23 5.18 -24.50
CA LEU A 513 10.98 5.34 -25.22
C LEU A 513 10.50 6.79 -25.08
N GLN A 514 10.40 7.49 -26.20
CA GLN A 514 9.92 8.87 -26.23
C GLN A 514 8.45 8.94 -26.64
N ASN A 515 7.78 10.02 -26.22
CA ASN A 515 6.37 10.28 -26.55
C ASN A 515 5.42 9.16 -26.13
N CYS A 516 5.65 8.55 -24.96
CA CYS A 516 4.83 7.44 -24.47
C CYS A 516 3.34 7.81 -24.36
N HIS A 517 3.07 9.06 -23.98
CA HIS A 517 1.72 9.62 -23.88
C HIS A 517 0.95 9.65 -25.22
N LEU A 518 1.63 9.57 -26.38
CA LEU A 518 0.99 9.51 -27.70
C LEU A 518 0.64 8.07 -28.13
N ALA A 519 1.17 7.05 -27.46
CA ALA A 519 1.02 5.64 -27.82
C ALA A 519 0.10 4.86 -26.86
N LEU A 520 -1.04 5.48 -26.49
CA LEU A 520 -2.00 4.93 -25.53
C LEU A 520 -2.42 3.49 -25.83
N SER A 521 -2.64 3.15 -27.10
CA SER A 521 -3.07 1.81 -27.52
C SER A 521 -2.03 0.71 -27.26
N TRP A 522 -0.76 1.07 -27.08
CA TRP A 522 0.34 0.12 -26.83
C TRP A 522 0.78 0.07 -25.37
N MET A 523 0.36 1.02 -24.53
CA MET A 523 0.71 1.03 -23.09
C MET A 523 0.31 -0.24 -22.34
N PRO A 524 -0.84 -0.91 -22.61
CA PRO A 524 -1.16 -2.19 -21.97
C PRO A 524 -0.16 -3.31 -22.29
N GLU A 525 0.41 -3.29 -23.51
CA GLU A 525 1.43 -4.25 -23.91
C GLU A 525 2.78 -3.91 -23.25
N LEU A 526 3.12 -2.63 -23.12
CA LEU A 526 4.30 -2.20 -22.36
C LEU A 526 4.18 -2.61 -20.88
N GLU A 527 3.01 -2.46 -20.25
CA GLU A 527 2.75 -2.94 -18.89
C GLU A 527 2.99 -4.45 -18.80
N ARG A 528 2.46 -5.23 -19.76
CA ARG A 528 2.69 -6.69 -19.83
C ARG A 528 4.19 -7.03 -19.93
N ILE A 529 4.93 -6.36 -20.82
CA ILE A 529 6.38 -6.56 -20.97
C ILE A 529 7.09 -6.30 -19.65
N CYS A 530 6.78 -5.20 -18.97
CA CYS A 530 7.37 -4.85 -17.68
C CYS A 530 7.03 -5.85 -16.57
N GLU A 531 5.79 -6.36 -16.52
CA GLU A 531 5.36 -7.38 -15.55
C GLU A 531 6.03 -8.75 -15.77
N GLU A 532 6.46 -9.05 -17.00
CA GLU A 532 7.14 -10.30 -17.38
C GLU A 532 8.67 -10.25 -17.23
N LEU A 533 9.24 -9.09 -16.88
CA LEU A 533 10.67 -8.93 -16.63
C LEU A 533 11.11 -9.79 -15.42
N ASP A 534 11.80 -10.90 -15.71
CA ASP A 534 12.32 -11.84 -14.71
C ASP A 534 13.68 -11.36 -14.16
N PRO A 535 13.78 -10.94 -12.87
CA PRO A 535 15.03 -10.47 -12.27
C PRO A 535 16.19 -11.47 -12.41
N THR A 536 15.90 -12.77 -12.51
CA THR A 536 16.95 -13.81 -12.57
C THR A 536 17.58 -13.98 -13.94
N LYS A 537 16.95 -13.44 -14.99
CA LYS A 537 17.39 -13.56 -16.39
C LYS A 537 17.83 -12.23 -17.00
N LEU A 538 17.58 -11.13 -16.31
CA LEU A 538 17.90 -9.79 -16.78
C LEU A 538 19.37 -9.47 -16.58
N HIS A 539 19.94 -8.76 -17.54
CA HIS A 539 21.26 -8.19 -17.39
C HIS A 539 21.22 -7.01 -16.41
N ASP A 540 22.14 -6.96 -15.44
CA ASP A 540 22.13 -5.96 -14.35
C ASP A 540 22.20 -4.49 -14.83
N ASN A 541 22.88 -4.24 -15.94
CA ASN A 541 22.97 -2.91 -16.57
C ASN A 541 21.73 -2.49 -17.38
N PHE A 542 20.78 -3.38 -17.66
CA PHE A 542 19.58 -3.04 -18.43
C PHE A 542 18.77 -1.96 -17.71
N ARG A 543 18.33 -0.94 -18.45
CA ARG A 543 17.41 0.10 -17.93
C ARG A 543 16.42 0.51 -19.01
N LEU A 544 15.18 0.70 -18.60
CA LEU A 544 14.10 1.23 -19.42
C LEU A 544 13.74 2.63 -18.95
N TRP A 545 13.76 3.58 -19.88
CA TRP A 545 13.47 4.99 -19.65
C TRP A 545 12.26 5.40 -20.49
N LEU A 546 11.31 6.09 -19.89
CA LEU A 546 10.06 6.53 -20.52
C LEU A 546 9.94 8.05 -20.40
N THR A 547 9.58 8.72 -21.50
CA THR A 547 9.28 10.17 -21.54
C THR A 547 7.95 10.44 -22.23
#